data_AF-A0A852K5R5-F1
#
_entry.id   AF-A0A852K5R5-F1
#
_cell.length_a   1.000
_cell.length_b   1.000
_cell.length_c   1.000
_cell.angle_alpha   90.00
_cell.angle_beta   90.00
_cell.angle_gamma   90.00
#
_symmetry.space_group_name_H-M   'P 1'
#
loop_
_entity.id
_entity.type
_entity.pdbx_description
1 polymer ?
#
loop_
_entity_poly.entity_id
_entity_poly.type
_entity_poly.pdbx_seq_one_letter_code
_entity_poly.pdbx_strand_id
1 'polypeptide(L)'
;KELQEGRIFIVDYQVLEDIPTDTIYGRQQYIAAPLCLLHQGTDGLLRPIAIQLSQTPGPHSPIFLPSDDEWDWLLAKTWVRNADFYSHQLLT
;
A
#
# COMPACT_ATOMS: atom_id res chain seq x y z
N LYS A 1 -6.79 -19.49 -9.89
CA LYS A 1 -8.26 -19.43 -9.74
C LYS A 1 -8.74 -17.97 -9.69
N GLU A 2 -8.63 -17.26 -8.56
CA GLU A 2 -9.14 -15.87 -8.42
C GLU A 2 -8.63 -14.88 -9.49
N LEU A 3 -7.33 -14.93 -9.82
CA LEU A 3 -6.73 -14.09 -10.87
C LEU A 3 -7.31 -14.36 -12.26
N GLN A 4 -7.57 -15.64 -12.60
CA GLN A 4 -8.16 -16.04 -13.88
C GLN A 4 -9.64 -15.63 -13.96
N GLU A 5 -10.30 -15.53 -12.81
CA GLU A 5 -11.69 -15.09 -12.69
C GLU A 5 -11.83 -13.57 -12.63
N GLY A 6 -10.73 -12.82 -12.76
CA GLY A 6 -10.74 -11.35 -12.83
C GLY A 6 -11.12 -10.66 -11.53
N ARG A 7 -10.99 -11.34 -10.38
CA ARG A 7 -11.36 -10.81 -9.05
C ARG A 7 -10.19 -10.26 -8.24
N ILE A 8 -9.00 -10.22 -8.83
CA ILE A 8 -7.79 -9.69 -8.19
C ILE A 8 -7.45 -8.36 -8.85
N PHE A 9 -7.30 -7.33 -8.02
CA PHE A 9 -6.97 -5.98 -8.42
C PHE A 9 -5.70 -5.54 -7.69
N ILE A 10 -4.97 -4.62 -8.28
CA ILE A 10 -3.77 -4.04 -7.67
C ILE A 10 -3.84 -2.52 -7.74
N VAL A 11 -3.42 -1.87 -6.66
CA VAL A 11 -3.08 -0.45 -6.66
C VAL A 11 -1.58 -0.35 -6.46
N ASP A 12 -0.90 0.24 -7.44
CA ASP A 12 0.56 0.34 -7.49
C ASP A 12 0.98 1.82 -7.40
N TYR A 13 1.66 2.17 -6.33
CA TYR A 13 2.18 3.50 -6.08
C TYR A 13 3.66 3.65 -6.47
N GLN A 14 4.14 2.90 -7.47
CA GLN A 14 5.51 2.99 -7.99
C GLN A 14 5.93 4.43 -8.33
N VAL A 15 5.01 5.29 -8.75
CA VAL A 15 5.28 6.71 -9.03
C VAL A 15 5.85 7.48 -7.82
N LEU A 16 5.66 6.97 -6.60
CA LEU A 16 6.19 7.56 -5.37
C LEU A 16 7.56 7.01 -4.95
N GLU A 17 8.10 6.04 -5.69
CA GLU A 17 9.42 5.47 -5.42
C GLU A 17 10.50 6.56 -5.54
N ASP A 18 11.42 6.57 -4.57
CA ASP A 18 12.56 7.50 -4.49
C ASP A 18 12.21 9.01 -4.52
N ILE A 19 10.95 9.39 -4.26
CA ILE A 19 10.59 10.79 -4.10
C ILE A 19 11.32 11.38 -2.88
N PRO A 20 12.01 12.52 -3.02
CA PRO A 20 12.69 13.16 -1.91
C PRO A 20 11.68 13.62 -0.85
N THR A 21 11.99 13.32 0.41
CA THR A 21 11.19 13.74 1.55
C THR A 21 11.85 14.89 2.31
N ASP A 22 11.03 15.75 2.91
CA ASP A 22 11.49 16.95 3.61
C ASP A 22 11.40 16.78 5.15
N THR A 23 11.83 17.81 5.85
CA THR A 23 11.69 17.96 7.30
C THR A 23 10.56 18.95 7.62
N ILE A 24 9.67 18.57 8.53
CA ILE A 24 8.60 19.46 9.03
C ILE A 24 8.89 19.74 10.51
N TYR A 25 9.06 21.01 10.86
CA TYR A 25 9.50 21.44 12.20
C TYR A 25 10.76 20.71 12.69
N GLY A 26 11.72 20.51 11.79
CA GLY A 26 12.98 19.80 12.08
C GLY A 26 12.87 18.28 12.21
N ARG A 27 11.71 17.68 11.89
CA ARG A 27 11.50 16.24 11.93
C ARG A 27 11.42 15.64 10.52
N GLN A 28 12.24 14.63 10.26
CA GLN A 28 12.24 13.88 9.00
C GLN A 28 10.86 13.27 8.73
N GLN A 29 10.35 13.50 7.52
CA GLN A 29 9.16 12.84 7.00
C GLN A 29 9.54 11.66 6.11
N TYR A 30 8.61 10.74 5.91
CA TYR A 30 8.83 9.52 5.14
C TYR A 30 7.64 9.28 4.23
N ILE A 31 7.91 8.71 3.06
CA ILE A 31 6.92 8.32 2.07
C ILE A 31 7.22 6.86 1.71
N ALA A 32 6.17 6.08 1.54
CA ALA A 32 6.25 4.71 1.02
C ALA A 32 5.77 4.67 -0.43
N ALA A 33 6.22 3.68 -1.19
CA ALA A 33 5.73 3.38 -2.55
C ALA A 33 5.05 2.00 -2.55
N PRO A 34 3.88 1.86 -1.91
CA PRO A 34 3.28 0.56 -1.65
C PRO A 34 2.64 -0.11 -2.87
N LEU A 35 2.54 -1.43 -2.80
CA LEU A 35 1.72 -2.30 -3.64
C LEU A 35 0.58 -2.84 -2.77
N CYS A 36 -0.67 -2.55 -3.14
CA CYS A 36 -1.85 -3.02 -2.41
C CYS A 36 -2.64 -3.99 -3.30
N LEU A 37 -2.69 -5.27 -2.91
CA LEU A 37 -3.46 -6.29 -3.60
C LEU A 37 -4.86 -6.37 -2.99
N LEU A 38 -5.88 -6.32 -3.84
CA LEU A 38 -7.27 -6.40 -3.44
C LEU A 38 -7.97 -7.59 -4.08
N HIS A 39 -8.89 -8.17 -3.33
CA HIS A 39 -9.81 -9.20 -3.81
C HIS A 39 -11.23 -8.67 -3.83
N GLN A 40 -11.96 -8.93 -4.91
CA GLN A 40 -13.39 -8.67 -4.99
C GLN A 40 -14.16 -9.88 -4.43
N GLY A 41 -14.86 -9.66 -3.32
CA GLY A 41 -15.74 -10.67 -2.73
C GLY A 41 -16.95 -10.97 -3.61
N THR A 42 -17.67 -12.05 -3.29
CA THR A 42 -18.94 -12.38 -3.95
C THR A 42 -20.03 -11.35 -3.71
N ASP A 43 -19.86 -10.51 -2.68
CA ASP A 43 -20.69 -9.35 -2.39
C ASP A 43 -20.33 -8.10 -3.23
N GLY A 44 -19.37 -8.24 -4.15
CA GLY A 44 -18.91 -7.17 -5.03
C GLY A 44 -17.95 -6.17 -4.39
N LEU A 45 -17.68 -6.29 -3.08
CA LEU A 45 -16.81 -5.36 -2.36
C LEU A 45 -15.34 -5.73 -2.53
N LEU A 46 -14.50 -4.72 -2.78
CA LEU A 46 -13.05 -4.85 -2.81
C LEU A 46 -12.48 -4.81 -1.39
N ARG A 47 -11.62 -5.79 -1.07
CA ARG A 47 -10.95 -5.88 0.23
C ARG A 47 -9.46 -6.04 0.03
N PRO A 48 -8.62 -5.28 0.77
CA PRO A 48 -7.18 -5.49 0.74
C PRO A 48 -6.85 -6.86 1.34
N ILE A 49 -6.05 -7.65 0.63
CA ILE A 49 -5.64 -9.01 1.03
C ILE A 49 -4.13 -9.13 1.24
N ALA A 50 -3.34 -8.20 0.72
CA ALA A 50 -1.90 -8.11 0.96
C ALA A 50 -1.40 -6.69 0.69
N ILE A 51 -0.43 -6.21 1.48
CA ILE A 51 0.23 -4.92 1.29
C ILE A 51 1.74 -5.11 1.41
N GLN A 52 2.50 -4.67 0.41
CA GLN A 52 3.96 -4.51 0.50
C GLN A 52 4.27 -3.01 0.47
N LEU A 53 5.03 -2.49 1.44
CA LEU A 53 5.27 -1.04 1.57
C LEU A 53 6.41 -0.49 0.70
N SER A 54 7.16 -1.37 0.04
CA SER A 54 8.21 -1.02 -0.93
C SER A 54 7.94 -1.72 -2.26
N GLN A 55 8.45 -1.15 -3.34
CA GLN A 55 8.45 -1.78 -4.66
C GLN A 55 9.40 -2.98 -4.71
N THR A 56 10.54 -2.89 -4.03
CA THR A 56 11.55 -3.96 -4.02
C THR A 56 11.29 -4.96 -2.89
N PRO A 57 11.03 -6.25 -3.19
CA PRO A 57 10.81 -7.27 -2.17
C PRO A 57 12.12 -7.59 -1.43
N GLY A 58 12.02 -8.00 -0.16
CA GLY A 58 13.19 -8.41 0.61
C GLY A 58 12.89 -8.65 2.09
N PRO A 59 13.88 -9.09 2.89
CA PRO A 59 13.69 -9.38 4.31
C PRO A 59 13.28 -8.15 5.14
N HIS A 60 13.52 -6.94 4.64
CA HIS A 60 13.11 -5.67 5.25
C HIS A 60 11.83 -5.08 4.65
N SER A 61 11.23 -5.74 3.66
CA SER A 61 9.95 -5.35 3.06
C SER A 61 8.97 -6.52 3.15
N PRO A 62 8.38 -6.74 4.35
CA PRO A 62 7.41 -7.82 4.53
C PRO A 62 6.14 -7.52 3.73
N ILE A 63 5.44 -8.60 3.38
CA ILE A 63 4.07 -8.53 2.87
C ILE A 63 3.14 -8.66 4.08
N PHE A 64 2.48 -7.57 4.42
CA PHE A 64 1.48 -7.52 5.49
C PHE A 64 0.16 -8.11 5.01
N LEU A 65 -0.49 -8.87 5.88
CA LEU A 65 -1.75 -9.58 5.61
C LEU A 65 -2.83 -9.17 6.61
N PRO A 66 -4.13 -9.31 6.26
CA PRO A 66 -5.24 -9.10 7.20
C PRO A 66 -5.23 -10.03 8.42
N SER A 67 -4.45 -11.12 8.37
CA SER A 67 -4.28 -12.09 9.45
C SER A 67 -3.16 -11.72 10.43
N ASP A 68 -2.34 -10.71 10.11
CA ASP A 68 -1.30 -10.22 11.01
C ASP A 68 -1.92 -9.51 12.21
N ASP A 69 -1.08 -9.16 13.20
CA ASP A 69 -1.51 -8.43 14.38
C ASP A 69 -2.24 -7.13 13.99
N GLU A 70 -3.26 -6.75 14.77
CA GLU A 70 -4.17 -5.65 14.46
C GLU A 70 -3.43 -4.35 14.08
N TRP A 71 -2.38 -4.03 14.83
CA TRP A 71 -1.59 -2.82 14.64
C TRP A 71 -0.67 -2.88 13.42
N ASP A 72 -0.14 -4.05 13.08
CA ASP A 72 0.69 -4.24 11.88
C ASP A 72 -0.17 -4.03 10.63
N TRP A 73 -1.35 -4.64 10.60
CA TRP A 73 -2.27 -4.49 9.48
C TRP A 73 -2.85 -3.07 9.38
N LEU A 74 -3.18 -2.44 10.52
CA LEU A 74 -3.66 -1.06 10.53
C LEU A 74 -2.58 -0.09 10.04
N LEU A 75 -1.33 -0.28 10.47
CA LEU A 75 -0.21 0.56 10.04
C LEU A 75 0.07 0.41 8.54
N ALA A 76 0.07 -0.82 8.02
CA ALA A 76 0.24 -1.08 6.59
C ALA A 76 -0.82 -0.36 5.73
N LYS A 77 -2.11 -0.47 6.13
CA LYS A 77 -3.20 0.27 5.46
C LYS A 77 -3.05 1.79 5.58
N THR A 78 -2.56 2.29 6.72
CA THR A 78 -2.34 3.73 6.93
C THR A 78 -1.27 4.26 5.98
N TRP A 79 -0.19 3.51 5.75
CA TRP A 79 0.83 3.86 4.74
C TRP A 79 0.28 3.87 3.31
N VAL A 80 -0.62 2.93 2.96
CA VAL A 80 -1.33 2.97 1.67
C VAL A 80 -2.19 4.22 1.55
N ARG A 81 -2.91 4.62 2.61
CA ARG A 81 -3.69 5.88 2.61
C ARG A 81 -2.81 7.13 2.53
N ASN A 82 -1.61 7.10 3.11
CA ASN A 82 -0.64 8.17 2.98
C ASN A 82 -0.12 8.30 1.54
N ALA A 83 0.22 7.19 0.89
CA ALA A 83 0.59 7.16 -0.52
C ALA A 83 -0.55 7.66 -1.44
N ASP A 84 -1.78 7.22 -1.18
CA ASP A 84 -2.97 7.71 -1.88
C ASP A 84 -3.14 9.22 -1.77
N PHE A 85 -2.92 9.79 -0.58
CA PHE A 85 -2.96 11.23 -0.37
C PHE A 85 -1.94 11.97 -1.25
N TYR A 86 -0.68 11.52 -1.30
CA TYR A 86 0.33 12.14 -2.16
C TYR A 86 -0.02 12.03 -3.64
N SER A 87 -0.38 10.84 -4.11
CA SER A 87 -0.78 10.62 -5.50
C SER A 87 -1.99 11.48 -5.88
N HIS A 88 -2.99 11.55 -5.01
CA HIS A 88 -4.19 12.33 -5.25
C HIS A 88 -3.92 13.83 -5.31
N GLN A 89 -3.08 14.38 -4.43
CA GLN A 89 -2.82 15.82 -4.40
C GLN A 89 -1.84 16.30 -5.46
N LEU A 90 -0.91 15.44 -5.89
CA LEU A 90 0.16 15.84 -6.81
C LEU A 90 -0.13 15.49 -8.28
N LEU A 91 -0.93 14.46 -8.54
CA LEU A 91 -1.10 13.89 -9.88
C LEU A 91 -2.54 13.88 -10.39
N THR A 92 -3.54 13.90 -9.51
CA THR A 92 -4.98 13.87 -9.88
C THR A 92 -5.59 15.26 -9.84
#